data_AF-A0A6L2LF58-F1
#
_entry.id   AF-A0A6L2LF58-F1
#
_cell.length_a   1.000
_cell.length_b   1.000
_cell.length_c   1.000
_cell.angle_alpha   90.00
_cell.angle_beta   90.00
_cell.angle_gamma   90.00
#
_symmetry.space_group_name_H-M   'P 1'
#
loop_
_entity.id
_entity.type
_entity.pdbx_description
1 polymer ?
#
loop_
_entity_poly.entity_id
_entity_poly.type
_entity_poly.pdbx_seq_one_letter_code
_entity_poly.pdbx_strand_id
1 'polypeptide(L)'
;MKLYMRIVPDKEIAIDDIPLATKPLVIVEYNIVKDGKISTYHIIRADRSTKTYTSMINLLEDIDREDLESLWKLVKDKHGNTRPEEDYERVLWGDIKVMFEPDIESEVWRQLQGYDVTA
;
A
#
# COMPACT_ATOMS: atom_id res chain seq x y z
N MET A 1 28.03 -22.39 -57.79
CA MET A 1 27.37 -23.60 -57.26
C MET A 1 26.80 -23.26 -55.90
N LYS A 2 25.48 -23.09 -55.78
CA LYS A 2 24.81 -22.58 -54.57
C LYS A 2 24.36 -23.75 -53.69
N LEU A 3 24.81 -23.80 -52.44
CA LEU A 3 24.24 -24.68 -51.41
C LEU A 3 23.04 -23.96 -50.78
N TYR A 4 21.85 -24.55 -50.87
CA TYR A 4 20.67 -24.06 -50.17
C TYR A 4 20.56 -24.82 -48.84
N MET A 5 20.86 -24.15 -47.73
CA MET A 5 20.51 -24.67 -46.41
C MET A 5 19.01 -24.45 -46.17
N ARG A 6 18.26 -25.55 -46.06
CA ARG A 6 16.86 -25.54 -45.59
C ARG A 6 16.89 -25.49 -44.06
N ILE A 7 16.49 -24.36 -43.49
CA ILE A 7 16.21 -24.25 -42.06
C ILE A 7 14.76 -24.70 -41.87
N VAL A 8 14.55 -25.80 -41.15
CA VAL A 8 13.22 -26.21 -40.69
C VAL A 8 12.87 -25.30 -39.51
N PRO A 9 11.70 -24.66 -39.46
CA PRO A 9 11.29 -23.93 -38.27
C PRO A 9 10.99 -24.96 -37.20
N ASP A 10 11.85 -25.01 -36.18
CA ASP A 10 11.49 -25.68 -34.93
C ASP A 10 10.24 -24.96 -34.41
N LYS A 11 9.19 -25.73 -34.15
CA LYS A 11 7.92 -25.20 -33.67
C LYS A 11 8.24 -24.35 -32.43
N GLU A 12 7.96 -23.06 -32.50
CA GLU A 12 7.90 -22.21 -31.32
C GLU A 12 6.86 -22.82 -30.38
N ILE A 13 7.36 -23.59 -29.43
CA ILE A 13 6.60 -23.96 -28.25
C ILE A 13 6.39 -22.63 -27.53
N ALA A 14 5.16 -22.12 -27.60
CA ALA A 14 4.72 -21.05 -26.73
C ALA A 14 4.84 -21.56 -25.30
N ILE A 15 5.97 -21.26 -24.67
CA ILE A 15 6.12 -21.39 -23.24
C ILE A 15 5.25 -20.26 -22.71
N ASP A 16 4.04 -20.58 -22.27
CA ASP A 16 3.28 -19.70 -21.38
C ASP A 16 4.21 -19.40 -20.21
N ASP A 17 4.82 -18.22 -20.22
CA ASP A 17 5.61 -17.72 -19.09
C ASP A 17 4.65 -17.64 -17.90
N ILE A 18 4.76 -18.62 -17.00
CA ILE A 18 4.15 -18.54 -15.67
C ILE A 18 4.70 -17.24 -15.09
N PRO A 19 3.88 -16.24 -14.74
CA PRO A 19 4.39 -15.04 -14.12
C PRO A 19 5.07 -15.49 -12.83
N LEU A 20 6.40 -15.44 -12.84
CA LEU A 20 7.27 -15.85 -11.76
C LEU A 20 6.81 -15.05 -10.56
N ALA A 21 6.09 -15.69 -9.62
CA ALA A 21 5.37 -15.04 -8.54
C ALA A 21 6.20 -13.89 -7.97
N THR A 22 5.89 -12.68 -8.43
CA THR A 22 6.69 -11.50 -8.11
C THR A 22 6.46 -11.28 -6.64
N LYS A 23 7.52 -11.45 -5.85
CA LYS A 23 7.51 -11.16 -4.42
C LYS A 23 6.80 -9.81 -4.22
N PRO A 24 5.83 -9.70 -3.30
CA PRO A 24 5.08 -8.46 -3.11
C PRO A 24 6.07 -7.30 -2.96
N LEU A 25 5.89 -6.29 -3.81
CA LEU A 25 6.81 -5.17 -3.93
C LEU A 25 6.50 -4.19 -2.81
N VAL A 26 7.12 -4.48 -1.68
CA VAL A 26 6.96 -3.76 -0.43
C VAL A 26 7.11 -2.25 -0.61
N ILE A 27 6.21 -1.49 0.02
CA ILE A 27 6.31 -0.02 0.16
C ILE A 27 7.62 0.34 0.89
N VAL A 28 8.43 1.18 0.26
CA VAL A 28 9.73 1.63 0.81
C VAL A 28 9.71 3.09 1.26
N GLU A 29 8.80 3.89 0.71
CA GLU A 29 8.69 5.30 1.04
C GLU A 29 7.26 5.79 0.80
N TYR A 30 6.82 6.75 1.61
CA TYR A 30 5.59 7.50 1.37
C TYR A 30 5.85 8.99 1.53
N ASN A 31 5.14 9.79 0.75
CA ASN A 31 5.17 11.24 0.82
C ASN A 31 3.74 11.79 0.79
N ILE A 32 3.52 12.93 1.45
CA ILE A 32 2.27 13.68 1.33
C ILE A 32 2.59 14.97 0.60
N VAL A 33 2.03 15.14 -0.59
CA VAL A 33 2.21 16.35 -1.39
C VAL A 33 0.93 17.16 -1.34
N LYS A 34 1.08 18.44 -1.01
CA LYS A 34 0.00 19.42 -0.92
C LYS A 34 0.01 20.29 -2.15
N ASP A 35 -1.09 20.26 -2.90
CA ASP A 35 -1.35 21.14 -4.04
C ASP A 35 -2.60 21.98 -3.75
N GLY A 36 -2.38 23.24 -3.37
CA GLY A 36 -3.43 24.13 -2.90
C GLY A 36 -4.14 23.61 -1.65
N LYS A 37 -5.42 23.25 -1.79
CA LYS A 37 -6.25 22.70 -0.71
C LYS A 37 -6.28 21.17 -0.66
N ILE A 38 -5.72 20.51 -1.68
CA ILE A 38 -5.77 19.06 -1.82
C ILE A 38 -4.41 18.52 -1.39
N SER A 39 -4.43 17.51 -0.54
CA SER A 39 -3.23 16.73 -0.23
C SER A 39 -3.38 15.33 -0.83
N THR A 40 -2.27 14.75 -1.24
CA THR A 40 -2.21 13.46 -1.93
C THR A 40 -1.14 12.59 -1.31
N TYR A 41 -1.48 11.32 -1.08
CA TYR A 41 -0.55 10.29 -0.63
C TYR A 41 0.20 9.74 -1.84
N HIS A 42 1.52 9.87 -1.86
CA HIS A 42 2.41 9.26 -2.83
C HIS A 42 3.08 8.05 -2.20
N ILE A 43 2.84 6.87 -2.75
CA ILE A 43 3.40 5.60 -2.29
C ILE A 43 4.46 5.15 -3.30
N ILE A 44 5.66 4.87 -2.81
CA ILE A 44 6.80 4.41 -3.59
C ILE A 44 7.13 2.98 -3.16
N ARG A 45 7.15 2.06 -4.12
CA ARG A 45 7.47 0.64 -3.90
C ARG A 45 8.93 0.33 -4.23
N ALA A 46 9.39 -0.84 -3.79
CA ALA A 46 10.78 -1.29 -3.99
C ALA A 46 11.19 -1.40 -5.47
N ASP A 47 10.26 -1.65 -6.39
CA ASP A 47 10.50 -1.64 -7.84
C ASP A 47 10.56 -0.23 -8.45
N ARG A 48 10.45 0.81 -7.62
CA ARG A 48 10.35 2.23 -8.01
C ARG A 48 9.04 2.59 -8.72
N SER A 49 8.04 1.72 -8.68
CA SER A 49 6.69 2.13 -9.06
C SER A 49 6.14 3.12 -8.03
N THR A 50 5.41 4.11 -8.52
CA THR A 50 4.80 5.15 -7.68
C THR A 50 3.31 5.20 -7.99
N LYS A 51 2.49 5.21 -6.94
CA LYS A 51 1.05 5.45 -7.04
C LYS A 51 0.63 6.61 -6.15
N THR A 52 -0.43 7.30 -6.56
CA THR A 52 -0.93 8.51 -5.89
C THR A 52 -2.39 8.35 -5.50
N TYR A 53 -2.75 8.70 -4.27
CA TYR A 53 -4.11 8.58 -3.75
C TYR A 53 -4.55 9.89 -3.12
N THR A 54 -5.75 10.34 -3.46
CA THR A 54 -6.38 11.54 -2.89
C THR A 54 -7.13 11.25 -1.58
N SER A 55 -7.40 9.98 -1.28
CA SER A 55 -8.12 9.55 -0.07
C SER A 55 -7.43 8.34 0.57
N MET A 56 -7.61 8.21 1.90
CA MET A 56 -7.13 7.06 2.66
C MET A 56 -7.80 5.77 2.20
N ILE A 57 -9.11 5.83 1.93
CA ILE A 57 -9.90 4.67 1.52
C ILE A 57 -9.34 4.07 0.22
N ASN A 58 -9.08 4.90 -0.80
CA ASN A 58 -8.55 4.42 -2.07
C ASN A 58 -7.14 3.83 -1.92
N LEU A 59 -6.33 4.37 -1.00
CA LEU A 59 -5.02 3.81 -0.67
C LEU A 59 -5.16 2.41 -0.07
N LEU A 60 -6.01 2.26 0.95
CA LEU A 60 -6.20 1.01 1.68
C LEU A 60 -6.89 -0.08 0.83
N GLU A 61 -7.72 0.29 -0.13
CA GLU A 61 -8.36 -0.66 -1.06
C GLU A 61 -7.39 -1.24 -2.10
N ASP A 62 -6.29 -0.55 -2.43
CA ASP A 62 -5.34 -0.95 -3.49
C ASP A 62 -4.06 -1.62 -2.95
N ILE A 63 -3.76 -1.51 -1.66
CA ILE A 63 -2.60 -2.14 -1.04
C ILE A 63 -2.97 -3.46 -0.37
N ASP A 64 -2.05 -4.41 -0.42
CA ASP A 64 -2.19 -5.66 0.32
C ASP A 64 -1.72 -5.52 1.78
N ARG A 65 -1.85 -6.60 2.54
CA ARG A 65 -1.46 -6.63 3.96
C ARG A 65 0.04 -6.39 4.17
N GLU A 66 0.90 -6.91 3.29
CA GLU A 66 2.37 -6.78 3.44
C GLU A 66 2.81 -5.34 3.16
N ASP A 67 2.20 -4.71 2.16
CA ASP A 67 2.34 -3.29 1.87
C ASP A 67 1.86 -2.44 3.04
N LEU A 68 0.68 -2.74 3.60
CA LEU A 68 0.13 -2.02 4.75
C LEU A 68 1.03 -2.15 6.00
N GLU A 69 1.55 -3.34 6.29
CA GLU A 69 2.51 -3.57 7.38
C GLU A 69 3.79 -2.75 7.20
N SER A 70 4.23 -2.57 5.97
CA SER A 70 5.45 -1.84 5.65
C SER A 70 5.23 -0.33 5.69
N LEU A 71 4.07 0.14 5.22
CA LEU A 71 3.61 1.51 5.40
C LEU A 71 3.52 1.88 6.89
N TRP A 72 2.99 0.99 7.73
CA TRP A 72 2.94 1.22 9.18
C TRP A 72 4.33 1.41 9.79
N LYS A 73 5.31 0.58 9.41
CA LYS A 73 6.70 0.74 9.87
C LYS A 73 7.27 2.10 9.48
N LEU A 74 7.04 2.56 8.26
CA LEU A 74 7.51 3.88 7.80
C LEU A 74 6.85 5.02 8.58
N VAL A 75 5.53 4.95 8.78
CA VAL A 75 4.77 5.95 9.55
C VAL A 75 5.27 6.01 11.00
N LYS A 76 5.53 4.85 11.60
CA LYS A 76 6.05 4.73 12.95
C LYS A 76 7.51 5.20 13.06
N ASP A 77 8.36 4.93 12.08
CA ASP A 77 9.73 5.44 12.08
C ASP A 77 9.76 6.96 11.96
N LYS A 78 8.82 7.56 11.20
CA LYS A 78 8.73 9.01 11.02
C LYS A 78 8.17 9.74 12.24
N HIS A 79 7.10 9.23 12.84
CA HIS A 79 6.33 9.96 13.87
C HIS A 79 6.38 9.31 15.26
N GLY A 80 6.81 8.05 15.35
CA GLY A 80 6.73 7.25 16.55
C GLY A 80 5.30 7.18 17.07
N ASN A 81 5.16 7.47 18.36
CA ASN A 81 3.87 7.57 19.04
C ASN A 81 3.34 9.01 19.11
N THR A 82 4.00 9.96 18.47
CA THR A 82 3.63 11.38 18.51
C THR A 82 2.62 11.66 17.40
N ARG A 83 1.48 12.23 17.75
CA ARG A 83 0.45 12.58 16.78
C ARG A 83 0.96 13.73 15.87
N PRO A 84 0.94 13.57 14.54
CA PRO A 84 1.28 14.65 13.61
C PRO A 84 0.32 15.84 13.72
N GLU A 85 0.81 17.04 13.39
CA GLU A 85 -0.02 18.26 13.34
C GLU A 85 -0.75 18.41 12.01
N GLU A 86 -0.15 18.00 10.89
CA GLU A 86 -0.73 18.11 9.55
C GLU A 86 -1.93 17.17 9.39
N ASP A 87 -3.04 17.69 8.86
CA ASP A 87 -4.32 16.97 8.81
C ASP A 87 -4.23 15.59 8.13
N TYR A 88 -3.58 15.50 6.97
CA TYR A 88 -3.45 14.24 6.22
C TYR A 88 -2.45 13.28 6.86
N GLU A 89 -1.33 13.79 7.42
CA GLU A 89 -0.40 12.95 8.17
C GLU A 89 -1.07 12.38 9.43
N ARG A 90 -1.88 13.21 10.11
CA ARG A 90 -2.63 12.83 11.28
C ARG A 90 -3.68 11.75 10.96
N VAL A 91 -4.38 11.86 9.83
CA VAL A 91 -5.32 10.82 9.36
C VAL A 91 -4.58 9.51 9.07
N LEU A 92 -3.50 9.55 8.28
CA LEU A 92 -2.68 8.37 7.98
C LEU A 92 -2.14 7.69 9.24
N TRP A 93 -1.54 8.47 10.14
CA TRP A 93 -0.99 7.94 11.39
C TRP A 93 -2.09 7.37 12.29
N GLY A 94 -3.21 8.09 12.46
CA GLY A 94 -4.29 7.69 13.35
C GLY A 94 -4.99 6.40 12.90
N ASP A 95 -5.38 6.35 11.62
CA ASP A 95 -6.13 5.23 11.07
C ASP A 95 -5.28 3.95 11.05
N ILE A 96 -4.02 4.03 10.59
CA ILE A 96 -3.12 2.88 10.57
C ILE A 96 -2.76 2.43 11.99
N LYS A 97 -2.53 3.37 12.93
CA LYS A 97 -2.25 3.02 14.32
C LYS A 97 -3.38 2.19 14.94
N VAL A 98 -4.64 2.55 14.73
CA VAL A 98 -5.79 1.79 15.27
C VAL A 98 -5.83 0.36 14.72
N MET A 99 -5.38 0.12 13.49
CA MET A 99 -5.36 -1.21 12.88
C MET A 99 -4.27 -2.13 13.46
N PHE A 100 -3.13 -1.58 13.87
CA PHE A 100 -1.97 -2.36 14.35
C PHE A 100 -1.78 -2.35 15.86
N GLU A 101 -2.15 -1.25 16.51
CA GLU A 101 -2.04 -1.01 17.94
C GLU A 101 -3.41 -0.52 18.44
N PRO A 102 -4.41 -1.42 18.56
CA PRO A 102 -5.68 -1.06 19.15
C PRO A 102 -5.42 -0.62 20.60
N ASP A 103 -5.50 0.68 20.84
CA ASP A 103 -5.33 1.27 22.16
C ASP A 103 -6.46 0.78 23.08
N ILE A 104 -6.22 0.74 24.39
CA ILE A 104 -7.26 0.46 25.39
C ILE A 104 -8.39 1.48 25.25
N GLU A 105 -8.08 2.74 24.92
CA GLU A 105 -9.11 3.74 24.59
C GLU A 105 -9.92 3.36 23.34
N SER A 106 -9.30 2.78 22.30
CA SER A 106 -9.99 2.32 21.10
C SER A 106 -10.90 1.11 21.37
N GLU A 107 -10.50 0.22 22.29
CA GLU A 107 -11.34 -0.89 22.77
C GLU A 107 -12.54 -0.38 23.58
N VAL A 108 -12.33 0.62 24.44
CA VAL A 108 -13.39 1.30 25.19
C VAL A 108 -14.37 2.03 24.25
N TRP A 109 -13.88 2.71 23.21
CA TRP A 109 -14.73 3.33 22.18
C TRP A 109 -15.56 2.30 21.40
N ARG A 110 -15.00 1.12 21.09
CA ARG A 110 -15.75 0.01 20.47
C ARG A 110 -16.85 -0.55 21.39
N GLN A 111 -16.60 -0.64 22.69
CA GLN A 111 -17.61 -1.07 23.66
C GLN A 111 -18.76 -0.06 23.82
N LEU A 112 -18.47 1.24 23.73
CA LEU A 112 -19.49 2.29 23.81
C LEU A 112 -20.37 2.37 22.55
N GLN A 113 -19.86 2.00 21.37
CA GLN A 113 -20.67 1.92 20.13
C GLN A 113 -21.52 0.64 20.04
N GLY A 114 -21.32 -0.34 20.92
CA GLY A 114 -22.11 -1.57 21.00
C GLY A 114 -23.40 -1.46 21.85
N TYR A 115 -23.69 -0.27 22.40
CA TYR A 115 -24.82 -0.04 23.32
C TYR A 115 -25.93 0.86 22.76
N ASP A 116 -26.10 0.89 21.44
CA ASP A 116 -27.31 1.45 20.83
C ASP A 116 -27.61 0.71 19.52
N VAL A 117 -28.38 -0.38 19.58
CA VAL A 117 -29.69 -0.58 18.93
C VAL A 117 -30.23 -1.95 19.41
N THR A 118 -30.94 -1.94 20.53
CA THR A 118 -32.04 -2.88 20.74
C THR A 118 -33.23 -2.09 21.26
N ALA A 119 -34.14 -1.78 20.35
CA ALA A 119 -35.55 -1.58 20.63
C ALA A 119 -36.33 -2.36 19.56
#